data_AF-A0A4R3X9T7-F1
#
_entry.id   AF-A0A4R3X9T7-F1
#
_cell.length_a   1.000
_cell.length_b   1.000
_cell.length_c   1.000
_cell.angle_alpha   90.00
_cell.angle_beta   90.00
_cell.angle_gamma   90.00
#
_symmetry.space_group_name_H-M   'P 1'
#
loop_
_entity.id
_entity.type
_entity.pdbx_description
1 polymer ?
#
loop_
_entity_poly.entity_id
_entity_poly.type
_entity_poly.pdbx_seq_one_letter_code
_entity_poly.pdbx_strand_id
1 'polypeptide(L)' 'TIGDEIKIVRENESVYIPQGEVHRLANPGKITLEMIEVQTGSYLGEDDIIRIVDEFGRG' A
#
# COMPACT_ATOMS: atom_id res chain seq x y z
N THR A 1 2.21 -0.91 -7.08
CA THR A 1 1.93 0.29 -7.91
C THR A 1 1.65 1.46 -7.00
N ILE A 2 2.12 2.65 -7.34
CA ILE A 2 1.79 3.91 -6.69
C ILE A 2 1.43 4.87 -7.84
N GLY A 3 0.17 5.29 -7.92
CA GLY A 3 -0.37 5.93 -9.12
C GLY A 3 -0.18 5.02 -10.34
N ASP A 4 0.53 5.53 -11.34
CA ASP A 4 0.87 4.81 -12.58
C ASP A 4 2.20 4.05 -12.51
N GLU A 5 2.98 4.20 -11.43
CA GLU A 5 4.32 3.63 -11.33
C GLU A 5 4.34 2.25 -10.65
N ILE A 6 5.03 1.29 -11.27
CA ILE A 6 5.37 0.02 -10.63
C ILE A 6 6.77 0.13 -10.03
N LYS A 7 6.85 -0.02 -8.71
CA LYS A 7 8.12 -0.08 -7.95
C LYS A 7 8.29 -1.44 -7.28
N ILE A 8 9.49 -2.00 -7.40
CA ILE A 8 9.93 -3.17 -6.63
C ILE A 8 10.66 -2.64 -5.41
N VAL A 9 10.21 -3.06 -4.23
CA VAL A 9 10.82 -2.72 -2.93
C VAL A 9 11.39 -4.01 -2.34
N ARG A 10 12.65 -3.97 -1.91
CA ARG A 10 13.36 -5.08 -1.27
C ARG A 10 13.39 -4.91 0.25
N GLU A 11 13.92 -5.93 0.93
CA GLU A 11 14.17 -5.86 2.36
C GLU A 11 15.02 -4.64 2.73
N ASN A 12 14.67 -3.96 3.82
CA ASN A 12 15.26 -2.70 4.29
C ASN A 12 15.09 -1.49 3.35
N GLU A 13 14.32 -1.61 2.26
CA GLU A 13 13.91 -0.47 1.45
C GLU A 13 12.53 0.04 1.90
N SER A 14 12.28 1.32 1.68
CA SER A 14 11.01 1.96 1.94
C SER A 14 10.55 2.77 0.73
N VAL A 15 9.26 3.03 0.66
CA VAL A 15 8.68 3.89 -0.36
C VAL A 15 7.63 4.81 0.29
N TYR A 16 7.58 6.04 -0.19
CA TYR A 16 6.56 7.00 0.22
C TYR A 16 5.34 6.87 -0.70
N ILE A 17 4.15 6.83 -0.09
CA ILE A 17 2.86 6.85 -0.78
C ILE A 17 2.26 8.24 -0.57
N PRO A 18 2.12 9.06 -1.62
CA PRO A 18 1.51 10.38 -1.49
C PRO A 18 0.04 10.29 -1.07
N GLN A 19 -0.43 11.33 -0.39
CA GLN A 19 -1.84 11.43 -0.01
C GLN A 19 -2.74 11.39 -1.24
N GLY A 20 -3.81 10.59 -1.17
CA GLY A 20 -4.79 10.44 -2.26
C GLY A 20 -4.33 9.56 -3.42
N GLU A 21 -3.07 9.11 -3.45
CA GLU A 21 -2.60 8.22 -4.49
C GLU A 21 -3.12 6.80 -4.30
N VAL A 22 -3.70 6.28 -5.37
CA VAL A 22 -4.10 4.87 -5.43
C VAL A 22 -2.83 4.04 -5.46
N HIS A 23 -2.76 3.04 -4.58
CA HIS A 23 -1.62 2.15 -4.53
C HIS A 23 -2.08 0.72 -4.29
N ARG A 24 -1.25 -0.22 -4.73
CA ARG A 24 -1.47 -1.65 -4.57
C ARG A 24 -0.15 -2.34 -4.30
N LEU A 25 -0.13 -3.18 -3.28
CA LEU A 25 0.99 -4.04 -2.97
C LEU A 25 0.73 -5.46 -3.46
N ALA A 26 1.76 -6.07 -4.03
CA ALA A 26 1.78 -7.49 -4.37
C ALA A 26 3.09 -8.10 -3.86
N ASN A 27 3.03 -9.30 -3.28
CA ASN A 27 4.21 -10.09 -2.93
C ASN A 27 4.43 -11.17 -4.01
N PRO A 28 5.33 -10.97 -4.98
CA PRO A 28 5.65 -11.99 -5.98
C PRO A 28 6.57 -13.11 -5.43
N GLY A 29 7.07 -12.97 -4.20
CA GLY A 29 7.93 -13.94 -3.55
C GLY A 29 7.19 -15.20 -3.11
N LYS A 30 7.96 -16.25 -2.79
CA LYS A 30 7.45 -17.50 -2.24
C LYS A 30 7.42 -17.53 -0.71
N ILE A 31 7.95 -16.50 -0.08
CA ILE A 31 8.07 -16.37 1.37
C ILE A 31 7.04 -15.33 1.83
N THR A 32 6.44 -15.56 3.00
CA THR A 32 5.57 -14.58 3.66
C THR A 32 6.32 -13.26 3.83
N LEU A 33 5.70 -12.17 3.39
CA LEU A 33 6.21 -10.82 3.55
C LEU A 33 5.65 -10.22 4.83
N GLU A 34 6.53 -9.81 5.72
CA GLU A 34 6.19 -8.94 6.86
C GLU A 34 6.56 -7.51 6.49
N MET A 35 5.67 -6.56 6.74
CA MET A 35 5.92 -5.14 6.46
C MET A 35 5.39 -4.27 7.59
N ILE A 36 5.93 -3.05 7.66
CA ILE A 36 5.44 -2.00 8.54
C ILE A 36 4.86 -0.90 7.66
N GLU A 37 3.57 -0.61 7.85
CA GLU A 37 2.93 0.58 7.30
C GLU A 37 2.91 1.67 8.37
N VAL A 38 3.37 2.87 8.01
CA VAL A 38 3.35 4.04 8.89
C VAL A 38 2.50 5.11 8.23
N GLN A 39 1.41 5.48 8.90
CA GLN A 39 0.56 6.58 8.46
C GLN A 39 0.91 7.85 9.26
N THR A 40 1.00 8.97 8.56
CA THR A 40 1.33 10.27 9.15
C THR A 40 0.32 11.31 8.72
N GLY A 41 -0.32 12.00 9.66
CA GLY A 41 -1.33 13.00 9.37
C GLY A 41 -1.97 13.55 10.63
N SER A 42 -2.81 14.58 10.49
CA SER A 42 -3.59 15.14 11.59
C SER A 42 -4.84 14.31 11.94
N TYR A 43 -5.24 13.41 11.04
CA TYR A 43 -6.37 12.51 11.19
C TYR A 43 -6.01 11.16 10.56
N LEU A 44 -6.32 10.07 11.26
CA LEU A 44 -5.95 8.69 10.88
C LEU A 44 -7.15 7.74 11.11
N GLY A 45 -8.37 8.26 10.95
CA GLY A 45 -9.59 7.45 11.08
C GLY A 45 -9.69 6.43 9.94
N GLU A 46 -10.34 5.28 10.21
CA GLU A 46 -10.58 4.28 9.17
C GLU A 46 -11.46 4.81 8.02
N ASP A 47 -12.26 5.82 8.29
CA ASP A 47 -13.11 6.52 7.31
C ASP A 47 -12.30 7.40 6.33
N ASP A 48 -11.04 7.71 6.63
CA ASP A 48 -10.11 8.37 5.71
C ASP A 48 -9.48 7.38 4.70
N ILE A 49 -9.70 6.07 4.89
CA ILE A 49 -9.16 5.02 4.02
C ILE A 49 -10.23 4.52 3.07
N ILE A 50 -10.07 4.82 1.79
CA ILE A 50 -10.92 4.29 0.72
C ILE A 50 -10.36 2.94 0.26
N ARG A 51 -11.07 1.86 0.57
CA ARG A 51 -10.75 0.52 0.07
C ARG A 51 -11.39 0.32 -1.30
N ILE A 52 -10.56 0.17 -2.32
CA ILE A 52 -11.03 -0.06 -3.68
C ILE A 52 -11.22 -1.55 -3.87
N VAL A 53 -12.46 -1.95 -4.19
CA VAL A 53 -12.82 -3.34 -4.47
C VAL A 53 -11.99 -3.83 -5.65
N ASP A 54 -11.23 -4.89 -5.43
CA ASP A 54 -10.57 -5.62 -6.50
C ASP A 54 -11.34 -6.89 -6.90
N GLU A 55 -10.88 -7.55 -7.95
CA GLU A 55 -11.47 -8.80 -8.47
C GLU A 55 -11.51 -9.95 -7.44
N PHE A 56 -10.87 -9.78 -6.28
CA PHE A 56 -10.87 -10.73 -5.16
C PHE A 56 -11.89 -10.36 -4.07
N GLY A 57 -12.73 -9.34 -4.29
CA GLY A 57 -13.82 -8.95 -3.38
C GLY A 57 -13.34 -8.30 -2.08
N ARG A 58 -12.14 -7.70 -2.08
CA ARG A 58 -11.59 -7.00 -0.91
C ARG A 58 -12.05 -5.54 -0.95
N GLY A 59 -13.10 -5.21 -0.20
CA GLY A 59 -13.63 -3.86 -0.03
C GLY A 59 -14.47 -3.77 1.22
#